data_AF-A0A1I7EDM2-F1
#
_entry.id   AF-A0A1I7EDM2-F1
#
_cell.length_a   1.000
_cell.length_b   1.000
_cell.length_c   1.000
_cell.angle_alpha   90.00
_cell.angle_beta   90.00
_cell.angle_gamma   90.00
#
_symmetry.space_group_name_H-M   'P 1'
#
loop_
_entity.id
_entity.type
_entity.pdbx_description
1 polymer ?
#
loop_
_entity_poly.entity_id
_entity_poly.type
_entity_poly.pdbx_seq_one_letter_code
_entity_poly.pdbx_strand_id
1 'polypeptide(L)'
;MLVVLDFDRLGRLAGELITLIDQLATRGVAFRALNAPMDTTTPTGRAFLQVQAAFSEMERNIIRQRVNEGLVAARARGRKGGRPRIMTADKLRSAKHLMADSTRSIPEICKELGEIRPSTLYHYLHADGSVKSAGHDLLENAGKDESST
;
A
#
# COMPACT_ATOMS: atom_id res chain seq x y z
N MET A 1 33.27 -14.25 12.54
CA MET A 1 33.01 -14.63 11.14
C MET A 1 31.68 -15.39 11.09
N LEU A 2 30.77 -15.00 10.21
CA LEU A 2 29.50 -15.68 9.94
C LEU A 2 29.65 -16.56 8.70
N VAL A 3 29.38 -17.84 8.84
CA VAL A 3 29.43 -18.82 7.74
C VAL A 3 28.03 -19.38 7.54
N VAL A 4 27.57 -19.39 6.30
CA VAL A 4 26.28 -19.99 5.92
C VAL A 4 26.45 -21.01 4.82
N LEU A 5 25.56 -21.99 4.78
CA LEU A 5 25.51 -22.97 3.69
C LEU A 5 25.01 -22.30 2.40
N ASP A 6 23.84 -21.67 2.48
CA ASP A 6 23.15 -20.96 1.40
C ASP A 6 22.45 -19.69 1.89
N PHE A 7 22.19 -18.76 0.98
CA PHE A 7 21.59 -17.44 1.27
C PHE A 7 20.12 -17.48 1.64
N ASP A 8 19.41 -18.54 1.26
CA ASP A 8 17.98 -18.72 1.56
C ASP A 8 17.68 -18.67 3.07
N ARG A 9 18.71 -18.90 3.91
CA ARG A 9 18.62 -18.84 5.38
C ARG A 9 18.84 -17.46 5.97
N LEU A 10 19.25 -16.47 5.17
CA LEU A 10 19.58 -15.12 5.63
C LEU A 10 18.54 -14.07 5.25
N GLY A 11 17.75 -14.32 4.22
CA GLY A 11 16.72 -13.37 3.80
C GLY A 11 15.97 -13.86 2.57
N ARG A 12 14.74 -13.36 2.43
CA ARG A 12 13.88 -13.67 1.29
C ARG A 12 14.10 -12.68 0.12
N LEU A 13 14.75 -11.55 0.40
CA LEU A 13 15.02 -10.48 -0.54
C LEU A 13 16.53 -10.23 -0.64
N ALA A 14 17.06 -10.18 -1.87
CA ALA A 14 18.49 -9.92 -2.11
C ALA A 14 18.97 -8.59 -1.49
N GLY A 15 18.14 -7.54 -1.49
CA GLY A 15 18.44 -6.26 -0.85
C GLY A 15 18.64 -6.35 0.66
N GLU A 16 17.88 -7.20 1.35
CA GLU A 16 18.03 -7.40 2.80
C GLU A 16 19.36 -8.09 3.12
N LEU A 17 19.75 -9.07 2.29
CA LEU A 17 21.02 -9.76 2.43
C LEU A 17 22.21 -8.81 2.28
N ILE A 18 22.19 -7.93 1.28
CA ILE A 18 23.26 -6.94 1.07
C ILE A 18 23.36 -6.00 2.27
N THR A 19 22.21 -5.50 2.75
CA THR A 19 22.15 -4.62 3.93
C THR A 19 22.72 -5.31 5.16
N LEU A 20 22.39 -6.60 5.35
CA LEU A 20 22.93 -7.40 6.45
C LEU A 20 24.44 -7.58 6.34
N ILE A 21 24.96 -7.85 5.14
CA ILE A 21 26.39 -8.02 4.90
C ILE A 21 27.14 -6.71 5.19
N ASP A 22 26.62 -5.55 4.77
CA ASP A 22 27.20 -4.24 5.08
C ASP A 22 27.20 -3.95 6.58
N GLN A 23 26.13 -4.30 7.30
CA GLN A 23 26.06 -4.19 8.76
C GLN A 23 27.09 -5.09 9.45
N LEU A 24 27.30 -6.31 8.95
CA LEU A 24 28.33 -7.22 9.46
C LEU A 24 29.74 -6.67 9.20
N ALA A 25 29.99 -6.14 8.01
CA ALA A 25 31.26 -5.53 7.65
C ALA A 25 31.59 -4.33 8.54
N THR A 26 30.61 -3.47 8.84
CA THR A 26 30.76 -2.32 9.74
C THR A 26 31.14 -2.75 11.17
N ARG A 27 30.72 -3.95 11.59
CA ARG A 27 31.06 -4.56 12.88
C ARG A 27 32.36 -5.36 12.86
N GLY A 28 33.10 -5.35 11.74
CA GLY A 28 34.32 -6.15 11.57
C GLY A 28 34.05 -7.66 11.46
N VAL A 29 32.81 -8.07 11.19
CA VAL A 29 32.44 -9.49 11.07
C VAL A 29 32.52 -9.90 9.60
N ALA A 30 33.48 -10.77 9.29
CA ALA A 30 33.55 -11.43 7.99
C ALA A 30 32.34 -12.34 7.75
N PHE A 31 31.85 -12.34 6.52
CA PHE A 31 30.79 -13.18 5.98
C PHE A 31 31.32 -14.11 4.88
N ARG A 32 30.92 -15.38 4.90
CA ARG A 32 31.22 -16.38 3.88
C ARG A 32 30.03 -17.32 3.62
N ALA A 33 29.73 -17.55 2.36
CA ALA A 33 28.85 -18.63 1.92
C ALA A 33 29.66 -19.84 1.47
N LEU A 34 29.18 -21.05 1.78
CA LEU A 34 29.86 -22.30 1.38
C LEU A 34 29.54 -22.71 -0.06
N ASN A 35 28.28 -22.56 -0.47
CA ASN A 35 27.81 -22.99 -1.79
C ASN A 35 27.90 -21.88 -2.85
N ALA A 36 28.49 -20.73 -2.52
CA ALA A 36 28.52 -19.58 -3.41
C ALA A 36 29.82 -18.78 -3.28
N PRO A 37 30.25 -18.08 -4.35
CA PRO A 37 31.50 -17.32 -4.39
C PRO A 37 31.43 -15.99 -3.63
N MET A 38 30.68 -15.94 -2.52
CA MET A 38 30.54 -14.76 -1.67
C MET A 38 31.36 -14.94 -0.39
N ASP A 39 32.59 -14.44 -0.44
CA ASP A 39 33.50 -14.37 0.69
C ASP A 39 34.01 -12.93 0.86
N THR A 40 33.51 -12.25 1.89
CA THR A 40 33.89 -10.87 2.21
C THR A 40 35.33 -10.74 2.72
N THR A 41 36.03 -11.84 3.03
CA THR A 41 37.45 -11.80 3.40
C THR A 41 38.34 -11.58 2.17
N THR A 42 37.88 -11.98 0.98
CA THR A 42 38.62 -11.87 -0.27
C THR A 42 38.25 -10.62 -1.07
N PRO A 43 39.20 -9.95 -1.76
CA PRO A 43 38.87 -8.84 -2.67
C PRO A 43 37.88 -9.24 -3.77
N THR A 44 38.03 -10.43 -4.34
CA THR A 44 37.15 -10.96 -5.39
C THR A 44 35.72 -11.17 -4.89
N GLY A 45 35.54 -11.78 -3.71
CA GLY A 45 34.22 -11.97 -3.13
C GLY A 45 33.54 -10.66 -2.74
N ARG A 46 34.31 -9.65 -2.29
CA ARG A 46 33.79 -8.28 -2.09
C ARG A 46 33.34 -7.63 -3.40
N ALA A 47 34.12 -7.75 -4.48
CA ALA A 47 33.73 -7.22 -5.79
C ALA A 47 32.46 -7.92 -6.34
N PHE A 48 32.36 -9.24 -6.18
CA PHE A 48 31.19 -10.01 -6.60
C PHE A 48 29.92 -9.55 -5.84
N LEU A 49 30.04 -9.30 -4.53
CA LEU A 49 28.94 -8.77 -3.71
C LEU A 49 28.46 -7.40 -4.21
N GLN A 50 29.37 -6.51 -4.58
CA GLN A 50 29.04 -5.18 -5.10
C GLN A 50 28.31 -5.27 -6.45
N VAL A 51 28.78 -6.14 -7.34
CA VAL A 51 28.11 -6.39 -8.63
C VAL A 51 26.71 -6.95 -8.38
N GLN A 52 26.57 -7.96 -7.51
CA GLN A 52 25.28 -8.54 -7.18
C GLN A 52 24.32 -7.52 -6.54
N ALA A 53 24.87 -6.59 -5.76
CA ALA A 53 24.10 -5.49 -5.19
C ALA A 53 23.56 -4.55 -6.26
N ALA A 54 24.39 -4.14 -7.21
CA ALA A 54 23.97 -3.31 -8.33
C ALA A 54 22.89 -4.01 -9.18
N PHE A 55 23.04 -5.31 -9.46
CA PHE A 55 22.02 -6.10 -10.17
C PHE A 55 20.70 -6.15 -9.41
N SER A 56 20.76 -6.42 -8.10
CA SER A 56 19.55 -6.51 -7.26
C SER A 56 18.81 -5.17 -7.19
N GLU A 57 19.53 -4.06 -7.16
CA GLU A 57 18.95 -2.71 -7.23
C GLU A 57 18.32 -2.44 -8.60
N MET A 58 19.01 -2.79 -9.68
CA MET A 58 18.51 -2.65 -11.04
C MET A 58 17.19 -3.41 -11.25
N GLU A 59 17.12 -4.68 -10.84
CA GLU A 59 15.89 -5.50 -10.94
C GLU A 59 14.73 -4.86 -10.17
N ARG A 60 14.98 -4.38 -8.94
CA ARG A 60 13.98 -3.69 -8.12
C ARG A 60 13.46 -2.44 -8.82
N ASN A 61 14.34 -1.68 -9.46
CA ASN A 61 13.98 -0.45 -10.17
C ASN A 61 13.20 -0.76 -11.45
N ILE A 62 13.56 -1.80 -12.20
CA ILE A 62 12.79 -2.25 -13.37
C ILE A 62 11.38 -2.68 -12.98
N ILE A 63 11.23 -3.45 -11.90
CA ILE A 63 9.89 -3.86 -11.41
C ILE A 63 9.06 -2.63 -11.04
N ARG A 64 9.64 -1.69 -10.28
CA ARG A 64 8.96 -0.44 -9.91
C ARG A 64 8.54 0.37 -11.14
N GLN A 65 9.43 0.50 -12.12
CA GLN A 65 9.14 1.20 -13.36
C GLN A 65 7.93 0.58 -14.08
N ARG A 66 7.94 -0.74 -14.28
CA ARG A 66 6.83 -1.45 -14.93
C ARG A 66 5.51 -1.31 -14.16
N VAL A 67 5.55 -1.36 -12.83
CA VAL A 67 4.35 -1.14 -12.00
C VAL A 67 3.81 0.26 -12.19
N ASN A 68 4.68 1.28 -12.20
CA ASN A 68 4.26 2.67 -12.39
C ASN A 68 3.66 2.89 -13.79
N GLU A 69 4.28 2.36 -14.84
CA GLU A 69 3.75 2.38 -16.20
C GLU A 69 2.38 1.69 -16.27
N GLY A 70 2.25 0.53 -15.63
CA GLY A 70 0.97 -0.19 -15.52
C GLY A 70 -0.11 0.60 -14.78
N LEU A 71 0.25 1.31 -13.70
CA LEU A 71 -0.66 2.18 -12.94
C LEU A 71 -1.10 3.38 -13.77
N VAL A 72 -0.19 4.02 -14.52
CA VAL A 72 -0.51 5.13 -15.43
C VAL A 72 -1.49 4.65 -16.51
N ALA A 73 -1.20 3.52 -17.16
CA ALA A 73 -2.08 2.93 -18.16
C ALA A 73 -3.46 2.54 -17.59
N ALA A 74 -3.50 2.00 -16.36
CA ALA A 74 -4.75 1.68 -15.68
C ALA A 74 -5.58 2.94 -15.35
N ARG A 75 -4.93 4.00 -14.87
CA ARG A 75 -5.59 5.29 -14.60
C ARG A 75 -6.13 5.93 -15.87
N ALA A 76 -5.39 5.86 -16.99
CA ALA A 76 -5.85 6.34 -18.29
C ALA A 76 -7.12 5.60 -18.77
N ARG A 77 -7.27 4.31 -18.41
CA ARG A 77 -8.50 3.53 -18.62
C ARG A 77 -9.60 3.77 -17.57
N GLY A 78 -9.48 4.80 -16.73
CA GLY A 78 -10.47 5.17 -15.72
C GLY A 78 -10.39 4.40 -14.39
N ARG A 79 -9.41 3.51 -14.19
CA ARG A 79 -9.25 2.80 -12.91
C ARG A 79 -8.66 3.73 -11.85
N LYS A 80 -9.50 4.19 -10.90
CA LYS A 80 -9.08 5.04 -9.76
C LYS A 80 -8.13 4.32 -8.77
N GLY A 81 -8.26 3.00 -8.60
CA GLY A 81 -7.46 2.22 -7.64
C GLY A 81 -7.89 2.43 -6.17
N GLY A 82 -7.12 1.89 -5.23
CA GLY A 82 -7.40 2.01 -3.79
C GLY A 82 -8.51 1.07 -3.26
N ARG A 83 -8.82 1.20 -1.96
CA ARG A 83 -9.91 0.43 -1.32
C ARG A 83 -11.27 0.99 -1.80
N PRO A 84 -12.20 0.13 -2.25
CA PRO A 84 -13.56 0.56 -2.59
C PRO A 84 -14.22 1.31 -1.43
N ARG A 85 -14.90 2.42 -1.73
CA ARG A 85 -15.62 3.20 -0.72
C ARG A 85 -16.84 2.42 -0.23
N ILE A 86 -17.01 2.36 1.08
CA ILE A 86 -18.18 1.71 1.72
C ILE A 86 -19.43 2.60 1.60
N MET A 87 -19.24 3.92 1.62
CA MET A 87 -20.30 4.92 1.46
C MET A 87 -20.47 5.26 -0.02
N THR A 88 -21.69 5.09 -0.53
CA THR A 88 -22.10 5.47 -1.89
C THR A 88 -22.96 6.73 -1.85
N ALA A 89 -23.16 7.40 -2.99
CA ALA A 89 -24.02 8.58 -3.05
C ALA A 89 -25.45 8.27 -2.59
N ASP A 90 -26.01 7.12 -2.97
CA ASP A 90 -27.35 6.70 -2.52
C ASP A 90 -27.41 6.51 -1.02
N LYS A 91 -26.42 5.81 -0.45
CA LYS A 91 -26.34 5.63 1.01
C LYS A 91 -26.19 6.96 1.74
N LEU A 92 -25.47 7.92 1.16
CA LEU A 92 -25.33 9.26 1.74
C LEU A 92 -26.64 10.06 1.68
N ARG A 93 -27.39 9.96 0.57
CA ARG A 93 -28.74 10.57 0.45
C ARG A 93 -29.69 9.96 1.48
N SER A 94 -29.74 8.63 1.57
CA SER A 94 -30.56 7.92 2.56
C SER A 94 -30.15 8.28 3.99
N ALA A 95 -28.85 8.34 4.28
CA ALA A 95 -28.33 8.75 5.58
C ALA A 95 -28.76 10.17 5.97
N LYS A 96 -28.75 11.12 5.02
CA LYS A 96 -29.22 12.50 5.25
C LYS A 96 -30.69 12.53 5.65
N HIS A 97 -31.54 11.76 4.97
CA HIS A 97 -32.96 11.66 5.31
C HIS A 97 -33.18 11.01 6.68
N LEU A 98 -32.49 9.90 6.96
CA LEU A 98 -32.62 9.17 8.22
C LEU A 98 -32.09 9.95 9.44
N MET A 99 -31.08 10.81 9.25
CA MET A 99 -30.56 11.67 10.32
C MET A 99 -31.41 12.93 10.55
N ALA A 100 -32.23 13.34 9.58
CA ALA A 100 -33.20 14.42 9.76
C ALA A 100 -34.40 13.97 10.62
N ASP A 101 -34.70 12.67 10.62
CA ASP A 101 -35.68 12.07 11.54
C ASP A 101 -35.08 11.99 12.95
N SER A 102 -35.52 12.88 13.84
CA SER A 102 -35.07 12.98 15.23
C SER A 102 -35.46 11.79 16.13
N THR A 103 -36.14 10.77 15.58
CA THR A 103 -36.62 9.59 16.31
C THR A 103 -35.69 8.38 16.19
N ARG A 104 -34.67 8.41 15.32
CA ARG A 104 -33.79 7.27 15.03
C ARG A 104 -32.43 7.39 15.72
N SER A 105 -31.92 6.26 16.19
CA SER A 105 -30.59 6.20 16.80
C SER A 105 -29.48 5.99 15.76
N ILE A 106 -28.32 6.61 15.97
CA ILE A 106 -27.13 6.46 15.09
C ILE A 106 -26.76 4.98 14.85
N PRO A 107 -26.76 4.08 15.86
CA PRO A 107 -26.47 2.67 15.64
C PRO A 107 -27.49 1.96 14.73
N GLU A 108 -28.77 2.30 14.83
CA GLU A 108 -29.81 1.75 13.94
C GLU A 108 -29.63 2.21 12.51
N ILE A 109 -29.37 3.50 12.29
CA ILE A 109 -29.09 4.07 10.97
C ILE A 109 -27.88 3.38 10.33
N CYS A 110 -26.82 3.16 11.11
CA CYS A 110 -25.62 2.44 10.66
C CYS A 110 -25.90 0.99 10.26
N LYS A 111 -26.81 0.29 10.96
CA LYS A 111 -27.23 -1.07 10.63
C LYS A 111 -28.03 -1.11 9.34
N GLU A 112 -28.98 -0.18 9.19
CA GLU A 112 -29.86 -0.05 8.02
C GLU A 112 -29.09 0.28 6.74
N LEU A 113 -28.02 1.08 6.83
CA LEU A 113 -27.15 1.43 5.69
C LEU A 113 -26.15 0.33 5.28
N GLY A 114 -26.29 -0.88 5.84
CA GLY A 114 -25.45 -2.04 5.57
C GLY A 114 -24.23 -2.14 6.49
N GLU A 115 -24.47 -2.06 7.80
CA GLU A 115 -23.47 -2.26 8.87
C GLU A 115 -22.24 -1.34 8.77
N ILE A 116 -22.49 -0.08 8.43
CA ILE A 116 -21.43 0.92 8.33
C ILE A 116 -21.03 1.36 9.75
N ARG A 117 -19.73 1.52 10.01
CA ARG A 117 -19.28 2.06 11.30
C ARG A 117 -19.73 3.52 11.49
N PRO A 118 -20.14 3.94 12.70
CA PRO A 118 -20.50 5.33 12.99
C PRO A 118 -19.41 6.34 12.62
N SER A 119 -18.13 5.97 12.75
CA SER A 119 -16.99 6.79 12.32
C SER A 119 -17.04 7.14 10.84
N THR A 120 -17.48 6.21 10.00
CA THR A 120 -17.65 6.44 8.56
C THR A 120 -18.83 7.37 8.30
N LEU A 121 -19.93 7.23 9.04
CA LEU A 121 -21.09 8.12 8.91
C LEU A 121 -20.71 9.58 9.26
N TYR A 122 -20.06 9.78 10.40
CA TYR A 122 -19.61 11.10 10.84
C TYR A 122 -18.46 11.70 10.01
N HIS A 123 -17.80 10.90 9.18
CA HIS A 123 -16.83 11.43 8.22
C HIS A 123 -17.53 12.23 7.10
N TYR A 124 -18.72 11.80 6.68
CA TYR A 124 -19.47 12.44 5.59
C TYR A 124 -20.58 13.39 6.08
N LEU A 125 -21.10 13.18 7.29
CA LEU A 125 -22.19 13.96 7.88
C LEU A 125 -21.79 14.55 9.24
N HIS A 126 -22.34 15.71 9.55
CA HIS A 126 -22.34 16.26 10.91
C HIS A 126 -23.45 15.61 11.76
N ALA A 127 -23.38 15.78 13.08
CA ALA A 127 -24.36 15.21 14.00
C ALA A 127 -25.77 15.79 13.81
N ASP A 128 -25.89 16.95 13.16
CA ASP A 128 -27.15 17.62 12.79
C ASP A 128 -27.71 17.18 11.42
N GLY A 129 -27.06 16.24 10.73
CA GLY A 129 -27.45 15.78 9.39
C GLY A 129 -26.97 16.69 8.24
N SER A 130 -26.21 17.75 8.52
CA SER A 130 -25.57 18.56 7.47
C SER A 130 -24.39 17.82 6.83
N VAL A 131 -24.15 18.05 5.55
CA VAL A 131 -23.15 17.33 4.75
C VAL A 131 -21.77 18.00 4.93
N LYS A 132 -20.74 17.21 5.24
CA LYS A 132 -19.35 17.67 5.31
C LYS A 132 -18.73 17.82 3.92
N SER A 133 -17.58 18.48 3.83
CA SER A 133 -16.79 18.59 2.59
C SER A 133 -16.61 17.24 1.88
N ALA A 134 -16.27 16.18 2.62
CA ALA A 134 -16.11 14.83 2.08
C ALA A 134 -17.42 14.25 1.48
N GLY A 135 -18.58 14.67 1.99
CA GLY A 135 -19.90 14.28 1.48
C GLY A 135 -20.29 15.07 0.23
N HIS A 136 -19.96 16.36 0.16
CA HIS A 136 -20.12 17.15 -1.06
C HIS A 136 -19.29 16.58 -2.20
N ASP A 137 -18.02 16.25 -1.94
CA ASP A 137 -17.15 15.60 -2.91
C ASP A 137 -17.72 14.26 -3.41
N LEU A 138 -18.38 13.48 -2.55
CA LEU A 138 -18.99 12.21 -2.93
C LEU A 138 -20.18 12.40 -3.88
N LEU A 139 -21.02 13.41 -3.61
CA LEU A 139 -22.21 13.72 -4.42
C LEU A 139 -21.82 14.32 -5.78
N GLU A 140 -20.82 15.20 -5.81
CA GLU A 140 -20.32 15.80 -7.06
C GLU A 140 -19.65 14.78 -7.97
N ASN A 141 -18.89 13.84 -7.40
CA ASN A 141 -18.22 12.80 -8.18
C ASN A 141 -19.21 11.76 -8.73
N ALA A 142 -20.30 11.46 -8.03
CA ALA A 142 -21.34 10.56 -8.54
C ALA A 142 -22.09 11.15 -9.75
N GLY A 143 -22.35 12.46 -9.75
CA GLY A 143 -22.99 13.13 -10.90
C GLY A 143 -22.13 13.20 -12.17
N LYS A 144 -20.79 13.15 -12.04
CA LYS A 144 -19.86 13.10 -13.18
C LYS A 144 -19.72 11.71 -13.78
N ASP A 145 -19.93 10.66 -12.97
CA ASP A 145 -19.88 9.27 -13.44
C ASP A 145 -21.17 8.91 -14.23
N GLU A 146 -22.30 9.59 -13.98
CA GLU A 146 -23.58 9.42 -14.71
C GLU A 146 -23.67 10.20 -16.04
N SER A 147 -22.87 11.26 -16.25
CA SER A 147 -22.92 12.10 -17.47
C SER A 147 -21.94 11.68 -18.58
N SER A 148 -21.15 10.63 -18.36
CA SER A 148 -20.12 10.13 -19.31
C SER A 148 -20.46 8.75 -19.90
N THR A 149 -21.72 8.32 -19.79
CA THR A 149 -22.28 7.17 -20.52
C THR A 149 -23.22 7.68 -21.59
#